data_AF-A0AAC8YQI4-F1
#
_entry.id   AF-A0AAC8YQI4-F1
#
_cell.length_a   1.000
_cell.length_b   1.000
_cell.length_c   1.000
_cell.angle_alpha   90.00
_cell.angle_beta   90.00
_cell.angle_gamma   90.00
#
_symmetry.space_group_name_H-M   'P 1'
#
loop_
_entity.id
_entity.type
_entity.pdbx_description
1 polymer ?
#
loop_
_entity_poly.entity_id
_entity_poly.type
_entity_poly.pdbx_seq_one_letter_code
_entity_poly.pdbx_strand_id
1 'polypeptide(L)'
;MMASRSDVWIDPLDQTHIDYLRHAGVTVPAMINPTPVMMATGAGAHDGLFDHHPDGEPWLAFEEHEDCVFWNPRHGRFATYANRVFALGQAVIDEAATYSFDCALNVFDNPLGWLLAKRDGIVVLDWTRAFDRLRDAPRIALAESLLPLYRRHMKPARTPELFIVSGKRRAA
;
A
#
# COMPACT_ATOMS: atom_id res chain seq x y z
N MET A 1 4.48 20.97 0.56
CA MET A 1 3.15 21.58 0.46
C MET A 1 2.17 20.41 0.38
N MET A 2 1.54 20.04 1.50
CA MET A 2 0.53 18.97 1.52
C MET A 2 -0.64 19.45 0.67
N ALA A 3 -1.16 18.60 -0.23
CA ALA A 3 -2.47 18.84 -0.80
C ALA A 3 -3.43 18.94 0.39
N SER A 4 -4.08 20.09 0.52
CA SER A 4 -5.09 20.27 1.55
C SER A 4 -6.18 19.22 1.31
N ARG A 5 -6.74 18.64 2.38
CA ARG A 5 -7.91 17.74 2.37
C ARG A 5 -9.07 18.22 1.47
N SER A 6 -9.08 19.49 1.09
CA SER A 6 -10.08 20.13 0.23
C SER A 6 -10.14 19.66 -1.23
N ASP A 7 -9.12 18.97 -1.76
CA ASP A 7 -9.11 18.55 -3.19
C ASP A 7 -9.55 17.09 -3.40
N VAL A 8 -9.76 16.33 -2.33
CA VAL A 8 -10.19 14.93 -2.37
C VAL A 8 -11.59 14.83 -1.76
N TRP A 9 -12.59 14.57 -2.60
CA TRP A 9 -13.95 14.36 -2.13
C TRP A 9 -14.08 12.94 -1.57
N ILE A 10 -13.91 12.84 -0.25
CA ILE A 10 -14.15 11.63 0.51
C ILE A 10 -15.26 11.84 1.53
N ASP A 11 -16.16 10.88 1.59
CA ASP A 11 -17.34 10.87 2.45
C ASP A 11 -17.24 9.75 3.49
N PRO A 12 -17.91 9.86 4.64
CA PRO A 12 -18.04 8.74 5.56
C PRO A 12 -18.65 7.50 4.88
N LEU A 13 -18.34 6.31 5.38
CA LEU A 13 -19.01 5.09 4.93
C LEU A 13 -20.53 5.18 5.14
N ASP A 14 -21.29 4.82 4.11
CA ASP A 14 -22.72 4.61 4.24
C ASP A 14 -23.03 3.25 4.91
N GLN A 15 -24.29 3.03 5.28
CA GLN A 15 -24.71 1.80 5.94
C GLN A 15 -24.47 0.54 5.08
N THR A 16 -24.62 0.65 3.76
CA THR A 16 -24.42 -0.46 2.83
C THR A 16 -22.97 -0.95 2.88
N HIS A 17 -22.01 -0.03 2.87
CA HIS A 17 -20.58 -0.35 2.90
C HIS A 17 -20.12 -0.80 4.28
N ILE A 18 -20.69 -0.23 5.35
CA ILE A 18 -20.50 -0.73 6.72
C ILE A 18 -20.98 -2.18 6.81
N ASP A 19 -22.18 -2.48 6.32
CA ASP A 19 -22.75 -3.83 6.37
C ASP A 19 -21.94 -4.81 5.53
N TYR A 20 -21.44 -4.38 4.36
CA TYR A 20 -20.52 -5.17 3.54
C TYR A 20 -19.26 -5.56 4.32
N LEU A 21 -18.57 -4.58 4.93
CA LEU A 21 -17.35 -4.83 5.70
C LEU A 21 -17.61 -5.71 6.92
N ARG A 22 -18.72 -5.46 7.63
CA ARG A 22 -19.12 -6.26 8.79
C ARG A 22 -19.49 -7.69 8.44
N HIS A 23 -20.21 -7.91 7.34
CA HIS A 23 -20.52 -9.27 6.85
C HIS A 23 -19.26 -10.03 6.47
N ALA A 24 -18.25 -9.34 5.95
CA ALA A 24 -16.95 -9.93 5.67
C ALA A 24 -16.13 -10.25 6.94
N GLY A 25 -16.58 -9.80 8.13
CA GLY A 25 -15.92 -10.03 9.42
C GLY A 25 -15.02 -8.88 9.89
N VAL A 26 -15.01 -7.74 9.18
CA VAL A 26 -14.20 -6.59 9.57
C VAL A 26 -14.76 -5.96 10.84
N THR A 27 -13.90 -5.80 11.84
CA THR A 27 -14.29 -5.21 13.13
C THR A 27 -14.43 -3.70 13.04
N VAL A 28 -15.28 -3.10 13.89
CA VAL A 28 -15.42 -1.64 13.96
C VAL A 28 -14.08 -0.94 14.23
N PRO A 29 -13.24 -1.39 15.19
CA PRO A 29 -11.91 -0.81 15.38
C PRO A 29 -11.06 -0.81 14.11
N ALA A 30 -11.09 -1.89 13.32
CA ALA A 30 -10.37 -1.96 12.05
C ALA A 30 -10.94 -1.03 10.97
N MET A 31 -12.21 -0.60 11.08
CA MET A 31 -12.80 0.40 10.19
C MET A 31 -12.46 1.83 10.60
N ILE A 32 -12.30 2.12 11.89
CA ILE A 32 -12.15 3.50 12.39
C ILE A 32 -10.72 3.89 12.80
N ASN A 33 -9.85 2.90 13.11
CA ASN A 33 -8.50 3.14 13.61
C ASN A 33 -7.42 2.62 12.66
N PRO A 34 -6.24 3.26 12.59
CA PRO A 34 -5.91 4.55 13.21
C PRO A 34 -6.60 5.74 12.52
N THR A 35 -6.93 5.59 11.24
CA THR A 35 -7.72 6.52 10.43
C THR A 35 -8.98 5.83 9.93
N PRO A 36 -10.13 6.51 9.90
CA PRO A 36 -11.35 5.91 9.37
C PRO A 36 -11.21 5.49 7.91
N VAL A 37 -11.77 4.34 7.55
CA VAL A 37 -12.05 4.01 6.14
C VAL A 37 -13.17 4.94 5.69
N MET A 38 -12.92 5.63 4.59
CA MET A 38 -13.84 6.58 3.98
C MET A 38 -14.34 6.01 2.64
N MET A 39 -15.23 6.74 1.97
CA MET A 39 -15.64 6.47 0.60
C MET A 39 -15.23 7.59 -0.32
N ALA A 40 -14.99 7.25 -1.58
CA ALA A 40 -14.93 8.20 -2.67
C ALA A 40 -15.75 7.67 -3.85
N THR A 41 -16.24 8.58 -4.69
CA THR A 41 -16.95 8.22 -5.92
C THR A 41 -16.14 8.66 -7.13
N GLY A 42 -15.91 7.73 -8.06
CA GLY A 42 -15.05 7.98 -9.21
C GLY A 42 -14.60 6.73 -9.95
N ALA A 43 -13.47 6.85 -10.63
CA ALA A 43 -12.86 5.77 -11.40
C ALA A 43 -11.34 5.78 -11.27
N GLY A 44 -10.73 4.59 -11.35
CA GLY A 44 -9.28 4.48 -11.49
C GLY A 44 -8.87 4.72 -12.94
N ALA A 45 -8.00 5.70 -13.16
CA ALA A 45 -7.40 6.00 -14.46
C ALA A 45 -6.28 5.00 -14.83
N HIS A 46 -5.90 4.99 -16.10
CA HIS A 46 -4.89 4.05 -16.62
C HIS A 46 -3.49 4.21 -16.03
N ASP A 47 -3.18 5.39 -15.51
CA ASP A 47 -1.92 5.73 -14.85
C ASP A 47 -1.90 5.35 -13.35
N GLY A 48 -2.99 4.77 -12.83
CA GLY A 48 -3.14 4.40 -11.43
C GLY A 48 -3.58 5.56 -10.54
N LEU A 49 -3.93 6.72 -11.11
CA LEU A 49 -4.52 7.83 -10.37
C LEU A 49 -6.03 7.65 -10.24
N PHE A 50 -6.60 8.23 -9.19
CA PHE A 50 -8.04 8.27 -8.97
C PHE A 50 -8.63 9.53 -9.60
N ASP A 51 -9.62 9.36 -10.46
CA ASP A 51 -10.39 10.45 -11.07
C ASP A 51 -11.74 10.57 -10.37
N HIS A 52 -11.94 11.68 -9.67
CA HIS A 52 -13.17 11.94 -8.94
C HIS A 52 -14.31 12.24 -9.91
N HIS A 53 -15.40 11.49 -9.80
CA HIS A 53 -16.58 11.69 -10.64
C HIS A 53 -17.84 11.40 -9.82
N PRO A 54 -18.80 12.35 -9.69
CA PRO A 54 -20.02 12.15 -8.89
C PRO A 54 -20.87 10.96 -9.33
N ASP A 55 -20.91 10.68 -10.63
CA ASP A 55 -21.63 9.52 -11.19
C ASP A 55 -20.74 8.26 -11.32
N GLY A 56 -19.56 8.27 -10.69
CA GLY A 56 -18.62 7.16 -10.72
C GLY A 56 -19.04 5.98 -9.84
N GLU A 57 -18.16 4.98 -9.76
CA GLU A 57 -18.36 3.86 -8.84
C GLU A 57 -17.92 4.23 -7.42
N PRO A 58 -18.44 3.56 -6.37
CA PRO A 58 -17.95 3.75 -5.02
C PRO A 58 -16.62 3.00 -4.80
N TRP A 59 -15.69 3.67 -4.11
CA TRP A 59 -14.38 3.15 -3.73
C TRP A 59 -14.18 3.37 -2.24
N LEU A 60 -13.56 2.39 -1.58
CA LEU A 60 -13.07 2.57 -0.21
C LEU A 60 -11.78 3.37 -0.24
N ALA A 61 -11.73 4.46 0.53
CA ALA A 61 -10.61 5.37 0.60
C ALA A 61 -9.87 5.22 1.93
N PHE A 62 -8.55 5.16 1.86
CA PHE A 62 -7.64 5.03 2.98
C PHE A 62 -6.63 6.17 2.95
N GLU A 63 -6.69 7.04 3.95
CA GLU A 63 -5.68 8.10 4.14
C GLU A 63 -4.35 7.48 4.57
N GLU A 64 -3.29 7.78 3.83
CA GLU A 64 -1.89 7.49 4.16
C GLU A 64 -1.16 8.81 4.45
N HIS A 65 0.04 8.73 5.04
CA HIS A 65 0.78 9.94 5.44
C HIS A 65 1.08 10.90 4.27
N GLU A 66 1.32 10.37 3.06
CA GLU A 66 1.72 11.18 1.89
C GLU A 66 0.73 11.11 0.72
N ASP A 67 -0.36 10.35 0.84
CA ASP A 67 -1.28 10.03 -0.27
C ASP A 67 -2.66 9.54 0.24
N CYS A 68 -3.57 9.27 -0.68
CA CYS A 68 -4.79 8.52 -0.41
C CYS A 68 -4.87 7.31 -1.34
N VAL A 69 -5.14 6.14 -0.78
CA VAL A 69 -5.31 4.89 -1.53
C VAL A 69 -6.79 4.61 -1.69
N PHE A 70 -7.23 4.35 -2.91
CA PHE A 70 -8.59 3.98 -3.24
C PHE A 70 -8.62 2.51 -3.66
N TRP A 71 -9.57 1.76 -3.12
CA TRP A 71 -9.79 0.37 -3.47
C TRP A 71 -11.24 0.13 -3.88
N ASN A 72 -11.44 -0.46 -5.06
CA ASN A 72 -12.73 -0.92 -5.52
C ASN A 72 -12.92 -2.39 -5.16
N PRO A 73 -13.73 -2.74 -4.15
CA PRO A 73 -13.89 -4.13 -3.71
C PRO A 73 -14.53 -5.03 -4.76
N ARG A 74 -15.35 -4.47 -5.66
CA ARG A 74 -16.03 -5.22 -6.72
C ARG A 74 -15.05 -5.72 -7.78
N HIS A 75 -14.08 -4.90 -8.15
CA HIS A 75 -13.13 -5.19 -9.22
C HIS A 75 -11.73 -5.56 -8.72
N GLY A 76 -11.46 -5.45 -7.42
CA GLY A 76 -10.14 -5.68 -6.83
C GLY A 76 -9.09 -4.70 -7.34
N ARG A 77 -9.50 -3.50 -7.79
CA ARG A 77 -8.62 -2.49 -8.38
C ARG A 77 -8.18 -1.47 -7.35
N PHE A 78 -7.01 -0.91 -7.57
CA PHE A 78 -6.46 0.17 -6.79
C PHE A 78 -6.29 1.42 -7.65
N ALA A 79 -6.40 2.56 -6.99
CA ALA A 79 -5.96 3.84 -7.50
C ALA A 79 -5.36 4.65 -6.33
N THR A 80 -4.61 5.69 -6.65
CA THR A 80 -4.01 6.59 -5.66
C THR A 80 -4.35 8.03 -6.00
N TYR A 81 -4.28 8.94 -5.05
CA TYR A 81 -4.48 10.34 -5.36
C TYR A 81 -3.29 10.93 -6.14
N ALA A 82 -2.05 10.61 -5.71
CA ALA A 82 -0.85 11.21 -6.29
C ALA A 82 0.28 10.21 -6.59
N ASN A 83 0.03 8.89 -6.51
CA ASN A 83 1.00 7.82 -6.74
C ASN A 83 2.30 7.96 -5.91
N ARG A 84 2.17 8.48 -4.68
CA ARG A 84 3.29 8.71 -3.76
C ARG A 84 3.57 7.49 -2.90
N VAL A 85 2.54 6.78 -2.48
CA VAL A 85 2.67 5.51 -1.75
C VAL A 85 2.79 4.33 -2.72
N PHE A 86 3.50 3.29 -2.31
CA PHE A 86 3.60 2.03 -3.07
C PHE A 86 2.78 0.89 -2.44
N ALA A 87 2.38 1.06 -1.18
CA ALA A 87 1.63 0.10 -0.39
C ALA A 87 0.59 0.81 0.48
N LEU A 88 -0.53 0.14 0.76
CA LEU A 88 -1.46 0.50 1.82
C LEU A 88 -0.87 0.08 3.17
N GLY A 89 -0.99 0.92 4.19
CA GLY A 89 -0.38 0.71 5.51
C GLY A 89 1.14 0.97 5.53
N GLN A 90 1.68 1.74 4.58
CA GLN A 90 3.12 1.83 4.32
C GLN A 90 3.95 2.22 5.55
N ALA A 91 3.36 3.02 6.46
CA ALA A 91 4.03 3.52 7.66
C ALA A 91 4.63 2.41 8.55
N VAL A 92 3.99 1.24 8.60
CA VAL A 92 4.44 0.14 9.49
C VAL A 92 5.79 -0.45 9.10
N ILE A 93 6.27 -0.19 7.88
CA ILE A 93 7.59 -0.64 7.39
C ILE A 93 8.71 0.05 8.19
N ASP A 94 8.52 1.32 8.56
CA ASP A 94 9.53 2.10 9.27
C ASP A 94 9.38 2.00 10.81
N GLU A 95 8.34 1.33 11.29
CA GLU A 95 8.09 1.13 12.72
C GLU A 95 8.94 0.00 13.30
N ALA A 96 9.78 0.33 14.29
CA ALA A 96 10.65 -0.66 14.95
C ALA A 96 9.86 -1.78 15.65
N ALA A 97 8.63 -1.49 16.09
CA ALA A 97 7.75 -2.46 16.73
C ALA A 97 7.37 -3.62 15.80
N THR A 98 7.23 -3.37 14.49
CA THR A 98 6.91 -4.36 13.45
C THR A 98 7.89 -5.53 13.43
N TYR A 99 9.16 -5.28 13.79
CA TYR A 99 10.23 -6.28 13.76
C TYR A 99 10.72 -6.66 15.16
N SER A 100 10.08 -6.18 16.23
CA SER A 100 10.45 -6.54 17.60
C SER A 100 9.91 -7.92 17.99
N PHE A 101 10.52 -8.59 18.98
CA PHE A 101 10.02 -9.84 19.57
C PHE A 101 9.64 -10.95 18.56
N ASP A 102 10.50 -11.18 17.56
CA ASP A 102 10.30 -12.18 16.49
C ASP A 102 9.10 -11.93 15.55
N CYS A 103 8.53 -10.72 15.58
CA CYS A 103 7.54 -10.29 14.60
C CYS A 103 8.15 -10.08 13.20
N ALA A 104 7.27 -10.07 12.20
CA ALA A 104 7.59 -9.86 10.79
C ALA A 104 6.59 -8.88 10.17
N LEU A 105 7.02 -8.20 9.10
CA LEU A 105 6.11 -7.41 8.29
C LEU A 105 5.14 -8.34 7.54
N ASN A 106 3.85 -8.28 7.85
CA ASN A 106 2.84 -9.05 7.14
C ASN A 106 2.46 -8.36 5.83
N VAL A 107 2.43 -9.13 4.73
CA VAL A 107 2.01 -8.68 3.42
C VAL A 107 0.77 -9.45 2.99
N PHE A 108 -0.33 -8.71 2.83
CA PHE A 108 -1.63 -9.24 2.43
C PHE A 108 -1.84 -9.04 0.93
N ASP A 109 -2.62 -9.94 0.34
CA ASP A 109 -2.95 -9.95 -1.09
C ASP A 109 -4.02 -8.93 -1.46
N ASN A 110 -4.88 -8.58 -0.53
CA ASN A 110 -5.95 -7.61 -0.72
C ASN A 110 -6.30 -6.84 0.57
N PRO A 111 -6.97 -5.68 0.46
CA PRO A 111 -7.28 -4.83 1.61
C PRO A 111 -8.28 -5.44 2.58
N LEU A 112 -9.14 -6.36 2.12
CA LEU A 112 -10.07 -7.04 3.01
C LEU A 112 -9.32 -7.97 3.97
N GLY A 113 -8.36 -8.75 3.48
CA GLY A 113 -7.47 -9.58 4.31
C GLY A 113 -6.69 -8.73 5.32
N TRP A 114 -6.17 -7.59 4.88
CA TRP A 114 -5.48 -6.62 5.73
C TRP A 114 -6.40 -6.03 6.82
N LEU A 115 -7.63 -5.64 6.47
CA LEU A 115 -8.63 -5.15 7.43
C LEU A 115 -9.05 -6.22 8.43
N LEU A 116 -9.20 -7.47 8.00
CA LEU A 116 -9.48 -8.61 8.88
C LEU A 116 -8.36 -8.88 9.87
N ALA A 117 -7.11 -8.66 9.44
CA ALA A 117 -5.92 -8.67 10.29
C ALA A 117 -5.76 -7.37 11.12
N LYS A 118 -6.81 -6.56 11.28
CA LYS A 118 -6.80 -5.31 12.05
C LYS A 118 -5.73 -4.32 11.56
N ARG A 119 -5.41 -4.33 10.26
CA ARG A 119 -4.41 -3.49 9.61
C ARG A 119 -2.96 -3.77 10.04
N ASP A 120 -2.68 -4.97 10.55
CA ASP A 120 -1.35 -5.38 11.02
C ASP A 120 -0.43 -5.79 9.86
N GLY A 121 0.00 -4.83 9.04
CA GLY A 121 0.89 -5.05 7.90
C GLY A 121 0.58 -4.15 6.71
N ILE A 122 0.85 -4.63 5.51
CA ILE A 122 0.68 -3.87 4.26
C ILE A 122 -0.05 -4.64 3.16
N VAL A 123 -0.56 -3.89 2.18
CA VAL A 123 -0.97 -4.42 0.86
C VAL A 123 -0.18 -3.69 -0.21
N VAL A 124 0.61 -4.41 -1.01
CA VAL A 124 1.45 -3.80 -2.06
C VAL A 124 0.59 -3.42 -3.27
N LEU A 125 0.60 -2.13 -3.63
CA LEU A 125 -0.12 -1.57 -4.78
C LEU A 125 0.76 -1.59 -6.03
N ASP A 126 2.04 -1.22 -5.87
CA ASP A 126 3.03 -1.15 -6.94
C ASP A 126 4.24 -2.03 -6.62
N TRP A 127 4.24 -3.23 -7.22
CA TRP A 127 5.33 -4.19 -7.08
C TRP A 127 6.63 -3.77 -7.78
N THR A 128 6.60 -2.79 -8.69
CA THR A 128 7.82 -2.29 -9.34
C THR A 128 8.71 -1.52 -8.37
N ARG A 129 8.11 -0.91 -7.34
CA ARG A 129 8.80 -0.18 -6.26
C ARG A 129 9.09 -1.05 -5.04
N ALA A 130 8.57 -2.28 -4.98
CA ALA A 130 8.62 -3.12 -3.80
C ALA A 130 10.06 -3.49 -3.38
N PHE A 131 10.96 -3.78 -4.32
CA PHE A 131 12.35 -4.11 -4.00
C PHE A 131 13.02 -3.01 -3.18
N ASP A 132 13.04 -1.79 -3.69
CA ASP A 132 13.74 -0.68 -3.03
C ASP A 132 13.12 -0.33 -1.68
N ARG A 133 11.81 -0.55 -1.53
CA ARG A 133 11.07 -0.21 -0.32
C ARG A 133 11.06 -1.30 0.74
N LEU A 134 11.26 -2.57 0.36
CA LEU A 134 11.22 -3.71 1.27
C LEU A 134 12.58 -4.39 1.49
N ARG A 135 13.63 -4.01 0.75
CA ARG A 135 14.96 -4.65 0.86
C ARG A 135 15.57 -4.57 2.27
N ASP A 136 15.22 -3.54 3.03
CA ASP A 136 15.74 -3.30 4.38
C ASP A 136 14.85 -3.91 5.47
N ALA A 137 13.69 -4.47 5.10
CA ALA A 137 12.82 -5.17 6.04
C ALA A 137 13.43 -6.55 6.41
N PRO A 138 13.80 -6.78 7.68
CA PRO A 138 14.57 -7.97 8.07
C PRO A 138 13.76 -9.27 7.98
N ARG A 139 12.45 -9.21 8.18
CA ARG A 139 11.54 -10.36 8.14
C ARG A 139 10.21 -9.96 7.50
N ILE A 140 9.76 -10.75 6.53
CA ILE A 140 8.51 -10.55 5.82
C ILE A 140 7.71 -11.86 5.84
N ALA A 141 6.47 -11.79 6.33
CA ALA A 141 5.49 -12.86 6.20
C ALA A 141 4.52 -12.49 5.07
N LEU A 142 4.25 -13.40 4.15
CA LEU A 142 3.38 -13.12 3.01
C LEU A 142 2.35 -14.23 2.81
N ALA A 143 1.18 -13.87 2.29
CA ALA A 143 0.22 -14.84 1.79
C ALA A 143 0.85 -15.71 0.69
N GLU A 144 0.56 -17.02 0.68
CA GLU A 144 1.16 -17.96 -0.27
C GLU A 144 0.87 -17.57 -1.73
N SER A 145 -0.31 -17.01 -2.00
CA SER A 145 -0.71 -16.46 -3.30
C SER A 145 0.23 -15.38 -3.84
N LEU A 146 0.92 -14.65 -2.97
CA LEU A 146 1.86 -13.60 -3.33
C LEU A 146 3.27 -14.11 -3.61
N LEU A 147 3.60 -15.36 -3.25
CA LEU A 147 4.97 -15.86 -3.34
C LEU A 147 5.58 -15.78 -4.75
N PRO A 148 4.86 -16.12 -5.85
CA PRO A 148 5.39 -15.96 -7.19
C PRO A 148 5.68 -14.50 -7.55
N LEU A 149 4.78 -13.59 -7.15
CA LEU A 149 4.87 -12.17 -7.42
C LEU A 149 6.02 -11.54 -6.63
N TYR A 150 6.10 -11.84 -5.33
CA TYR A 150 7.19 -11.43 -4.46
C TYR A 150 8.54 -11.86 -5.00
N ARG A 151 8.71 -13.15 -5.36
CA ARG A 151 9.99 -13.65 -5.92
C ARG A 151 10.39 -12.98 -7.24
N ARG A 152 9.42 -12.58 -8.05
CA ARG A 152 9.66 -11.88 -9.31
C ARG A 152 10.19 -10.46 -9.07
N HIS A 153 9.61 -9.76 -8.11
CA HIS A 153 9.85 -8.33 -7.88
C HIS A 153 10.94 -8.04 -6.85
N MET A 154 11.27 -8.98 -5.96
CA MET A 154 12.34 -8.82 -4.95
C MET A 154 13.73 -9.10 -5.53
N LYS A 155 14.01 -8.46 -6.67
CA LYS A 155 15.30 -8.46 -7.34
C LYS A 155 15.56 -7.04 -7.85
N PRO A 156 16.81 -6.55 -7.81
CA PRO A 156 17.12 -5.24 -8.34
C PRO A 156 16.80 -5.19 -9.83
N ALA A 157 16.06 -4.16 -10.26
CA ALA A 157 15.73 -3.96 -11.67
C ALA A 157 16.97 -3.69 -12.53
N ARG A 158 18.01 -3.09 -11.92
CA ARG A 158 19.31 -2.82 -12.54
C ARG A 158 20.41 -3.18 -11.56
N THR A 159 21.31 -4.07 -11.97
CA THR A 159 22.54 -4.35 -11.22
C THR A 159 23.62 -3.39 -11.72
N PRO A 160 24.33 -2.67 -10.84
CA PRO A 160 25.41 -1.79 -11.28
C PRO A 160 26.55 -2.60 -11.91
N GLU A 161 27.10 -2.11 -13.02
CA GLU A 161 28.36 -2.60 -13.57
C GLU A 161 29.52 -1.99 -12.77
N LEU A 162 30.41 -2.83 -12.24
CA LEU A 162 31.55 -2.40 -11.44
C LEU A 162 32.79 -2.26 -12.31
N PHE A 163 33.37 -1.07 -12.34
CA PHE A 163 34.65 -0.81 -12.99
C PHE A 163 35.70 -0.50 -11.91
N ILE A 164 36.85 -1.20 -11.96
CA ILE A 164 37.98 -0.97 -11.05
C ILE A 164 38.88 0.10 -11.67
N VAL A 165 39.03 1.24 -10.99
CA VAL A 165 40.01 2.27 -11.38
C VAL A 165 41.37 1.86 -10.83
N SER A 166 42.19 1.22 -11.66
CA SER A 166 43.58 0.89 -11.32
C SER A 166 44.41 2.18 -11.25
N GLY A 167 44.70 2.66 -10.03
CA GLY A 167 45.60 3.79 -9.83
C GLY A 167 46.99 3.47 -10.39
N LYS A 168 47.49 4.28 -11.33
CA LYS A 168 48.89 4.23 -11.76
C LYS A 168 49.77 4.53 -10.53
N ARG A 169 50.41 3.49 -9.99
CA ARG A 169 51.53 3.63 -9.06
C ARG A 169 52.65 4.34 -9.84
N ARG A 170 52.79 5.66 -9.65
CA ARG A 170 53.97 6.40 -10.10
C ARG A 170 55.16 5.84 -9.33
N ALA A 171 55.97 5.00 -9.98
CA ALA A 171 57.33 4.75 -9.54
C ALA A 171 58.12 6.05 -9.80
N ALA A 172 58.69 6.59 -8.72
CA ALA A 172 59.70 7.64 -8.75
C ALA A 172 61.08 6.97 -8.66
#